data_AF-A0A5E8H1W3-F1
#
_entry.id   AF-A0A5E8H1W3-F1
#
_cell.length_a   1.000
_cell.length_b   1.000
_cell.length_c   1.000
_cell.angle_alpha   90.00
_cell.angle_beta   90.00
_cell.angle_gamma   90.00
#
_symmetry.space_group_name_H-M   'P 1'
#
loop_
_entity.id
_entity.type
_entity.pdbx_description
1 polymer ?
#
loop_
_entity_poly.entity_id
_entity_poly.type
_entity_poly.pdbx_seq_one_letter_code
_entity_poly.pdbx_strand_id
1 'polypeptide(L)' 'MSTTKIGRSAITGRFTTVKTAKGNPRTHIVETIKKK' A
#
# COMPACT_ATOMS: atom_id res chain seq x y z
N MET A 1 6.92 -17.58 6.52
CA MET A 1 6.71 -16.56 5.46
C MET A 1 6.36 -15.24 6.13
N SER A 2 7.12 -14.17 5.89
CA SER A 2 6.85 -12.85 6.49
C SER A 2 5.95 -12.02 5.57
N THR A 3 4.96 -11.34 6.15
CA THR A 3 4.08 -10.43 5.41
C THR A 3 4.41 -8.99 5.76
N THR A 4 4.41 -8.10 4.78
CA THR A 4 4.63 -6.66 4.98
C THR A 4 3.46 -5.87 4.40
N LYS A 5 3.00 -4.86 5.14
CA LYS A 5 1.97 -3.93 4.66
C LYS A 5 2.65 -2.79 3.88
N ILE A 6 2.13 -2.47 2.70
CA ILE A 6 2.61 -1.37 1.86
C ILE A 6 1.43 -0.52 1.41
N GLY A 7 1.66 0.78 1.21
CA GLY A 7 0.69 1.63 0.51
C GLY A 7 0.82 1.43 -0.99
N ARG A 8 -0.27 1.55 -1.73
CA ARG A 8 -0.25 1.58 -3.20
C ARG A 8 -1.24 2.60 -3.70
N SER A 9 -0.82 3.42 -4.66
CA SER A 9 -1.72 4.32 -5.38
C SER A 9 -2.65 3.49 -6.25
N ALA A 10 -3.96 3.58 -6.02
CA ALA A 10 -4.96 2.92 -6.87
C ALA A 10 -5.07 3.57 -8.25
N ILE A 11 -4.57 4.81 -8.39
CA ILE A 11 -4.59 5.58 -9.63
C ILE A 11 -3.41 5.18 -10.54
N THR A 12 -2.20 5.13 -9.98
CA THR A 12 -0.96 4.96 -10.77
C THR A 12 -0.31 3.60 -10.59
N GLY A 13 -0.76 2.80 -9.63
CA GLY A 13 -0.16 1.52 -9.27
C GLY A 13 1.18 1.60 -8.54
N ARG A 14 1.73 2.81 -8.31
CA ARG A 14 3.01 3.01 -7.60
C ARG A 14 2.89 2.66 -6.13
N PHE A 15 3.95 2.06 -5.59
CA PHE A 15 4.05 1.80 -4.16
C PHE A 15 4.38 3.07 -3.39
N THR A 16 3.69 3.25 -2.27
CA THR A 16 3.84 4.37 -1.34
C THR A 16 3.89 3.84 0.09
N THR A 17 4.08 4.73 1.06
CA THR A 17 4.05 4.31 2.46
C THR A 17 2.62 4.04 2.91
N VAL A 18 2.46 3.16 3.90
CA VAL A 18 1.15 2.91 4.53
C VAL A 18 0.58 4.19 5.14
N LYS A 19 1.42 5.09 5.66
CA LYS A 19 1.00 6.39 6.19
C LYS A 19 0.35 7.24 5.09
N THR A 20 0.98 7.32 3.92
CA THR A 20 0.42 8.02 2.75
C THR A 20 -0.91 7.41 2.32
N ALA A 21 -1.01 6.08 2.31
CA ALA A 21 -2.25 5.41 1.95
C ALA A 21 -3.39 5.67 2.95
N LYS A 22 -3.09 5.68 4.25
CA LYS A 22 -4.06 6.01 5.30
C LYS A 22 -4.49 7.47 5.28
N GLY A 23 -3.60 8.40 4.92
CA GLY A 23 -3.94 9.81 4.77
C GLY A 23 -4.77 10.12 3.54
N ASN A 24 -4.69 9.27 2.50
CA ASN A 24 -5.40 9.43 1.24
C ASN A 24 -6.24 8.19 0.88
N PRO A 25 -7.21 7.79 1.73
CA PRO A 25 -7.93 6.53 1.56
C PRO A 25 -8.79 6.48 0.29
N ARG A 26 -9.11 7.64 -0.30
CA ARG A 26 -9.86 7.74 -1.55
C ARG A 26 -9.04 7.32 -2.79
N THR A 27 -7.73 7.46 -2.74
CA THR A 27 -6.85 7.30 -3.93
C THR A 27 -5.74 6.27 -3.72
N HIS A 28 -5.62 5.74 -2.51
CA HIS A 28 -4.60 4.78 -2.13
C HIS A 28 -5.21 3.64 -1.32
N ILE A 29 -4.61 2.46 -1.50
CA ILE A 29 -4.96 1.23 -0.79
C ILE A 29 -3.78 0.75 0.04
N VAL A 30 -4.05 -0.03 1.08
CA VAL A 30 -3.02 -0.73 1.84
C VAL A 30 -3.04 -2.19 1.41
N GLU A 31 -1.97 -2.64 0.77
CA GLU A 31 -1.79 -4.04 0.35
C GLU A 31 -0.92 -4.79 1.35
N THR A 32 -1.20 -6.08 1.54
CA THR A 32 -0.35 -6.98 2.34
C THR A 32 0.41 -7.89 1.39
N ILE A 33 1.73 -7.67 1.27
CA ILE A 33 2.60 -8.46 0.41
C ILE A 33 3.19 -9.61 1.22
N LYS A 34 3.10 -10.83 0.68
CA LYS A 34 3.84 -11.98 1.19
C LYS A 34 5.26 -11.95 0.63
N LYS A 35 6.28 -11.90 1.49
CA LYS A 35 7.66 -12.15 1.07
C LYS A 35 7.82 -13.64 0.88
N LYS A 36 8.23 -14.03 -0.33
CA LYS A 36 8.49 -15.42 -0.72
C LYS A 36 9.73 -15.93 0.00
#